data_AF-A0A9W6S2K4-F1
#
_entry.id   AF-A0A9W6S2K4-F1
#
_cell.length_a   1.000
_cell.length_b   1.000
_cell.length_c   1.000
_cell.angle_alpha   90.00
_cell.angle_beta   90.00
_cell.angle_gamma   90.00
#
_symmetry.space_group_name_H-M   'P 1'
#
loop_
_entity.id
_entity.type
_entity.pdbx_description
1 polymer ?
#
loop_
_entity_poly.entity_id
_entity_poly.type
_entity_poly.pdbx_seq_one_letter_code
_entity_poly.pdbx_strand_id
1 'polypeptide(L)'
;MTEPHHAPQFKNPDHDLLTPREVAQIFGVRTTTIARWAREGRLAFNRTPGGHRRYAASAIRRLMSEIAAESTDDLRIAEEDAARLYDQGWTIRQVAEKFDCSYGAMRRILQRHTTLRNRNGTR
;
A
#
# COMPACT_ATOMS: atom_id res chain seq x y z
N MET A 1 17.76 12.48 -28.82
CA MET A 1 16.45 13.14 -28.60
C MET A 1 16.07 12.90 -27.14
N THR A 2 16.56 13.77 -26.25
CA THR A 2 16.37 13.62 -24.80
C THR A 2 15.27 14.60 -24.41
N GLU A 3 14.16 14.08 -23.87
CA GLU A 3 13.02 14.89 -23.42
C GLU A 3 13.48 16.00 -22.46
N PRO A 4 12.90 17.22 -22.55
CA PRO A 4 13.23 18.31 -21.66
C PRO A 4 12.69 18.00 -20.26
N HIS A 5 13.52 18.26 -19.25
CA HIS A 5 13.13 18.29 -17.83
C HIS A 5 12.11 19.42 -17.60
N HIS A 6 10.82 19.15 -17.83
CA HIS A 6 9.74 20.04 -17.44
C HIS A 6 9.52 19.89 -15.92
N ALA A 7 9.74 20.97 -15.17
CA ALA A 7 9.41 21.07 -13.76
C ALA A 7 7.91 20.75 -13.54
N PRO A 8 7.50 20.20 -12.37
CA PRO A 8 6.14 19.74 -12.16
C PRO A 8 5.19 20.94 -12.11
N GLN A 9 4.58 21.25 -13.25
CA GLN A 9 3.52 22.22 -13.35
C GLN A 9 2.22 21.44 -13.14
N PHE A 10 1.77 21.32 -11.89
CA PHE A 10 0.52 20.68 -11.52
C PHE A 10 -0.67 21.49 -12.09
N LYS A 11 -0.94 21.34 -13.38
CA LYS A 11 -2.12 21.93 -14.04
C LYS A 11 -3.29 20.97 -13.83
N ASN A 12 -4.03 21.20 -12.74
CA ASN A 12 -5.28 20.54 -12.38
C ASN A 12 -5.24 19.00 -12.22
N PRO A 13 -5.38 18.48 -10.99
CA PRO A 13 -5.36 17.04 -10.71
C PRO A 13 -6.61 16.27 -11.18
N ASP A 14 -7.50 16.88 -11.97
CA ASP A 14 -8.76 16.28 -12.41
C ASP A 14 -8.78 15.92 -13.91
N HIS A 15 -7.95 16.57 -14.73
CA HIS A 15 -7.93 16.39 -16.19
C HIS A 15 -6.54 16.08 -16.76
N ASP A 16 -5.49 16.06 -15.93
CA ASP A 16 -4.12 15.93 -16.42
C ASP A 16 -3.62 14.47 -16.46
N LEU A 17 -2.80 14.19 -17.46
CA LEU A 17 -2.16 12.91 -17.70
C LEU A 17 -0.76 12.93 -17.08
N LEU A 18 -0.62 12.27 -15.93
CA LEU A 18 0.59 12.29 -15.13
C LEU A 18 1.66 11.35 -15.68
N THR A 19 2.91 11.77 -15.51
CA THR A 19 4.09 10.95 -15.81
C THR A 19 4.33 9.93 -14.70
N PRO A 20 5.06 8.82 -14.97
CA PRO A 20 5.37 7.81 -13.96
C PRO A 20 6.07 8.40 -12.73
N ARG A 21 6.84 9.48 -12.93
CA ARG A 21 7.59 10.17 -11.88
C ARG A 21 6.70 11.02 -10.97
N GLU A 22 5.66 11.64 -11.51
CA GLU A 22 4.67 12.36 -10.71
C GLU A 22 3.81 11.38 -9.92
N VAL A 23 3.38 10.28 -10.56
CA VAL A 23 2.66 9.20 -9.87
C VAL A 23 3.49 8.66 -8.71
N ALA A 24 4.76 8.35 -8.95
CA ALA A 24 5.69 7.89 -7.92
C ALA A 24 5.78 8.85 -6.71
N GLN A 25 5.82 10.17 -6.96
CA GLN A 25 5.84 11.16 -5.88
C GLN A 25 4.52 11.22 -5.10
N ILE A 26 3.38 11.10 -5.76
CA ILE A 26 2.07 11.09 -5.10
C ILE A 26 1.92 9.87 -4.18
N PHE A 27 2.34 8.70 -4.66
CA PHE A 27 2.29 7.46 -3.88
C PHE A 27 3.45 7.32 -2.90
N GLY A 28 4.49 8.16 -2.98
CA GLY A 28 5.72 8.00 -2.21
C GLY A 28 6.51 6.72 -2.54
N VAL A 29 6.30 6.13 -3.71
CA VAL A 29 6.95 4.87 -4.15
C VAL A 29 7.94 5.11 -5.27
N ARG A 30 8.74 4.10 -5.62
CA ARG A 30 9.62 4.18 -6.79
C ARG A 30 8.83 4.05 -8.10
N THR A 31 9.33 4.69 -9.15
CA THR A 31 8.78 4.60 -10.52
C THR A 31 8.73 3.16 -11.05
N THR A 32 9.61 2.28 -10.56
CA THR A 32 9.60 0.84 -10.86
C THR A 32 8.35 0.14 -10.35
N THR A 33 7.86 0.55 -9.17
CA THR A 33 6.59 0.06 -8.60
C THR A 33 5.41 0.50 -9.45
N ILE A 34 5.40 1.75 -9.92
CA ILE A 34 4.39 2.26 -10.85
C ILE A 34 4.42 1.48 -12.19
N ALA A 35 5.61 1.21 -12.72
CA ALA A 35 5.77 0.41 -13.93
C ALA A 35 5.33 -1.05 -13.72
N ARG A 36 5.50 -1.61 -12.52
CA ARG A 36 5.00 -2.93 -12.14
C ARG A 36 3.47 -2.96 -12.10
N TRP A 37 2.83 -2.04 -11.40
CA TRP A 37 1.36 -1.94 -11.35
C TRP A 37 0.73 -1.75 -12.73
N ALA A 38 1.39 -0.98 -13.60
CA ALA A 38 0.98 -0.84 -14.98
C ALA A 38 1.08 -2.16 -15.78
N ARG A 39 2.09 -3.00 -15.53
CA ARG A 39 2.22 -4.32 -16.18
C ARG A 39 1.22 -5.34 -15.64
N GLU A 40 0.91 -5.25 -14.35
CA GLU A 40 -0.07 -6.12 -13.68
C GLU A 40 -1.53 -5.71 -13.97
N GLY A 41 -1.74 -4.61 -14.70
CA GLY A 41 -3.09 -4.11 -15.02
C GLY A 41 -3.78 -3.38 -13.87
N ARG A 42 -3.11 -3.23 -12.72
CA ARG A 42 -3.62 -2.51 -11.54
C ARG A 42 -3.72 -1.00 -11.75
N LEU A 43 -2.89 -0.45 -12.63
CA LEU A 43 -2.89 0.98 -12.95
C LEU A 43 -3.09 1.20 -14.45
N ALA A 44 -4.23 1.77 -14.81
CA ALA A 44 -4.55 2.13 -16.20
C ALA A 44 -3.57 3.19 -16.72
N PHE A 45 -3.01 2.94 -17.90
CA PHE A 45 -2.06 3.85 -18.55
C PHE A 45 -2.40 4.05 -20.02
N ASN A 46 -2.14 5.26 -20.51
CA ASN A 46 -2.20 5.61 -21.91
C ASN A 46 -0.78 5.63 -22.46
N ARG A 47 -0.55 4.99 -23.61
CA ARG A 47 0.72 5.11 -24.32
C ARG A 47 0.66 6.32 -25.24
N THR A 48 1.66 7.18 -25.13
CA THR A 48 1.91 8.22 -26.12
C THR A 48 2.54 7.62 -27.37
N PRO A 49 2.44 8.28 -28.54
CA PRO A 49 3.08 7.83 -29.79
C PRO A 49 4.59 7.60 -29.65
N GLY A 50 5.25 8.29 -28.72
CA GLY A 50 6.68 8.12 -28.39
C GLY A 50 6.99 6.97 -27.42
N GLY A 51 6.00 6.18 -27.00
CA GLY A 51 6.21 5.01 -26.13
C GLY A 51 6.22 5.31 -24.62
N HIS A 52 6.05 6.57 -24.21
CA HIS A 52 5.96 6.94 -22.80
C HIS A 52 4.57 6.70 -22.23
N ARG A 53 4.52 6.27 -20.96
CA ARG A 53 3.28 5.99 -20.24
C ARG A 53 2.80 7.25 -19.55
N ARG A 54 1.51 7.51 -19.73
CA ARG A 54 0.77 8.59 -19.09
C ARG A 54 -0.35 7.98 -18.26
N TYR A 55 -0.60 8.50 -17.07
CA TYR A 55 -1.55 7.96 -16.11
C TYR A 55 -2.64 8.97 -15.84
N ALA A 56 -3.91 8.56 -15.91
CA ALA A 56 -5.01 9.45 -15.57
C ALA A 56 -5.05 9.68 -14.06
N ALA A 57 -5.27 10.92 -13.63
CA ALA A 57 -5.41 11.25 -12.22
C ALA A 57 -6.56 10.49 -11.54
N SER A 58 -7.65 10.23 -12.28
CA SER A 58 -8.77 9.40 -11.83
C SER A 58 -8.36 7.95 -11.53
N ALA A 59 -7.50 7.36 -12.35
CA ALA A 59 -6.95 6.02 -12.10
C ALA A 59 -6.04 6.01 -10.87
N ILE A 60 -5.24 7.06 -10.67
CA ILE A 60 -4.40 7.23 -9.48
C ILE A 60 -5.25 7.31 -8.20
N ARG A 61 -6.31 8.12 -8.19
CA ARG A 61 -7.21 8.23 -7.03
C ARG A 61 -7.89 6.91 -6.70
N ARG A 62 -8.36 6.17 -7.72
CA ARG A 62 -8.93 4.83 -7.54
C ARG A 62 -7.90 3.88 -6.92
N LEU A 63 -6.70 3.82 -7.48
CA LEU A 63 -5.65 2.97 -6.95
C LEU A 63 -5.22 3.36 -5.53
N MET A 64 -5.18 4.66 -5.18
CA MET A 64 -4.95 5.08 -3.80
C MET A 64 -6.04 4.57 -2.85
N SER A 65 -7.31 4.66 -3.27
CA SER A 65 -8.43 4.13 -2.49
C SER A 65 -8.36 2.60 -2.38
N GLU A 66 -8.00 1.91 -3.46
CA GLU A 66 -7.85 0.44 -3.47
C GLU A 66 -6.69 0.01 -2.59
N ILE A 67 -5.51 0.63 -2.68
CA ILE A 67 -4.37 0.30 -1.81
C ILE A 67 -4.69 0.61 -0.35
N ALA A 68 -5.36 1.72 -0.06
CA ALA A 68 -5.80 2.05 1.30
C ALA A 68 -6.84 1.04 1.82
N ALA A 69 -7.76 0.59 0.97
CA ALA A 69 -8.74 -0.43 1.29
C ALA A 69 -8.08 -1.80 1.48
N GLU A 70 -7.23 -2.27 0.56
CA GLU A 70 -6.45 -3.50 0.69
C GLU A 70 -5.59 -3.47 1.94
N SER A 71 -4.87 -2.37 2.22
CA SER A 71 -4.09 -2.23 3.45
C SER A 71 -4.95 -2.27 4.72
N THR A 72 -6.25 -1.94 4.63
CA THR A 72 -7.19 -1.99 5.75
C THR A 72 -7.88 -3.35 5.85
N ASP A 73 -8.22 -3.99 4.74
CA ASP A 73 -8.81 -5.32 4.69
C ASP A 73 -7.78 -6.41 4.99
N ASP A 74 -6.55 -6.28 4.51
CA ASP A 74 -5.40 -7.09 4.95
C ASP A 74 -5.20 -6.92 6.45
N LEU A 75 -5.34 -5.70 6.98
CA LEU A 75 -5.25 -5.46 8.42
C LEU A 75 -6.40 -6.12 9.20
N ARG A 76 -7.61 -6.14 8.64
CA ARG A 76 -8.83 -6.69 9.25
C ARG A 76 -8.90 -8.22 9.14
N ILE A 77 -8.41 -8.80 8.05
CA ILE A 77 -8.24 -10.25 7.87
C ILE A 77 -7.08 -10.72 8.75
N ALA A 78 -5.95 -9.99 8.74
CA ALA A 78 -4.84 -10.23 9.66
C ALA A 78 -5.28 -10.07 11.12
N GLU A 79 -6.21 -9.18 11.45
CA GLU A 79 -6.77 -9.03 12.80
C GLU A 79 -7.49 -10.28 13.29
N GLU A 80 -8.40 -10.84 12.49
CA GLU A 80 -9.17 -12.01 12.89
C GLU A 80 -8.29 -13.27 12.97
N ASP A 81 -7.38 -13.48 12.00
CA ASP A 81 -6.42 -14.57 12.06
C ASP A 81 -5.35 -14.36 13.15
N ALA A 82 -4.92 -13.12 13.42
CA ALA A 82 -3.99 -12.81 14.51
C ALA A 82 -4.57 -13.14 15.88
N ALA A 83 -5.85 -12.83 16.11
CA ALA A 83 -6.52 -13.16 17.36
C ALA A 83 -6.58 -14.69 17.56
N ARG A 84 -6.91 -15.45 16.51
CA ARG A 84 -6.91 -16.92 16.53
C ARG A 84 -5.52 -17.50 16.79
N LEU A 85 -4.47 -16.94 16.18
CA LEU A 85 -3.09 -17.39 16.38
C LEU A 85 -2.58 -17.06 17.79
N TYR A 86 -2.94 -15.90 18.31
CA TYR A 86 -2.62 -15.51 19.68
C TYR A 86 -3.29 -16.44 20.70
N ASP A 87 -4.55 -16.83 20.49
CA ASP A 87 -5.27 -17.80 21.33
C ASP A 87 -4.64 -19.20 21.27
N GLN A 88 -4.14 -19.61 20.09
CA GLN A 88 -3.30 -20.81 19.91
C GLN A 88 -1.93 -20.71 20.62
N GLY A 89 -1.64 -19.60 21.28
CA GLY A 89 -0.45 -19.41 22.09
C GLY A 89 0.73 -18.77 21.38
N TRP A 90 0.57 -18.32 20.12
CA TRP A 90 1.60 -17.60 19.39
C TRP A 90 1.89 -16.24 20.04
N THR A 91 3.15 -15.82 19.97
CA THR A 91 3.58 -14.51 20.47
C THR A 91 3.27 -13.41 19.45
N ILE A 92 3.03 -12.17 19.92
CA ILE A 92 2.78 -11.00 19.07
C ILE A 92 3.87 -10.83 17.99
N ARG A 93 5.12 -11.18 18.30
CA ARG A 93 6.22 -11.18 17.31
C ARG A 93 5.98 -12.20 16.20
N GLN A 94 5.70 -13.45 16.53
CA GLN A 94 5.49 -14.51 15.53
C GLN A 94 4.27 -14.22 14.66
N VAL A 95 3.22 -13.64 15.25
CA VAL A 95 2.04 -13.21 14.51
C VAL A 95 2.40 -12.04 13.58
N ALA A 96 3.11 -11.02 14.06
CA ALA A 96 3.56 -9.90 13.24
C ALA A 96 4.45 -10.33 12.06
N GLU A 97 5.34 -11.29 12.30
CA GLU A 97 6.24 -11.88 11.29
C GLU A 97 5.46 -12.68 10.23
N LYS A 98 4.38 -13.36 10.62
CA LYS A 98 3.51 -14.11 9.70
C LYS A 98 2.73 -13.21 8.74
N PHE A 99 2.37 -12.00 9.16
CA PHE A 99 1.62 -11.04 8.36
C PHE A 99 2.48 -9.92 7.76
N ASP A 100 3.81 -10.05 7.83
CA ASP A 100 4.79 -9.05 7.36
C ASP A 100 4.48 -7.62 7.85
N CYS A 101 4.00 -7.51 9.09
CA CYS A 101 3.51 -6.25 9.64
C CYS A 101 4.32 -5.85 10.88
N SER A 102 4.37 -4.55 11.15
CA SER A 102 5.10 -4.05 12.30
C SER A 102 4.48 -4.52 13.62
N TYR A 103 5.31 -4.95 14.56
CA TYR A 103 4.93 -5.34 15.92
C TYR A 103 3.99 -4.35 16.61
N GLY A 104 4.20 -3.03 16.40
CA GLY A 104 3.34 -1.99 16.97
C GLY A 104 1.94 -1.92 16.36
N ALA A 105 1.79 -2.26 15.07
CA ALA A 105 0.49 -2.39 14.41
C ALA A 105 -0.23 -3.64 14.95
N MET A 106 0.45 -4.79 14.95
CA MET A 106 -0.08 -6.04 15.46
C MET A 106 -0.48 -5.96 16.95
N ARG A 107 0.33 -5.29 17.78
CA ARG A 107 0.01 -5.03 19.19
C ARG A 107 -1.26 -4.19 19.35
N ARG A 108 -1.46 -3.16 18.52
CA ARG A 108 -2.65 -2.30 18.56
C ARG A 108 -3.93 -3.05 18.18
N ILE A 109 -3.84 -3.93 17.19
CA ILE A 109 -4.93 -4.79 16.72
C ILE A 109 -5.33 -5.77 17.81
N LEU A 110 -4.35 -6.51 18.35
CA LEU A 110 -4.60 -7.44 19.45
C LEU A 110 -5.16 -6.73 20.69
N GLN A 111 -4.71 -5.51 21.02
CA GLN A 111 -5.30 -4.74 22.13
C GLN A 111 -6.78 -4.36 21.94
N ARG A 112 -7.25 -4.24 20.70
CA ARG A 112 -8.62 -3.85 20.38
C ARG A 112 -9.58 -5.03 20.43
N HIS A 113 -9.12 -6.23 20.09
CA HIS A 113 -9.95 -7.43 19.94
C HIS A 113 -9.71 -8.53 20.97
N THR A 114 -8.56 -8.57 21.63
CA THR A 114 -8.23 -9.56 22.66
C THR A 114 -7.85 -8.87 23.96
N THR A 115 -8.41 -9.37 25.06
CA THR A 115 -7.86 -9.11 26.39
C THR A 115 -6.48 -9.72 26.43
N LEU A 116 -5.48 -8.91 26.08
CA LEU A 116 -4.08 -9.27 26.00
C LEU A 116 -3.71 -9.97 27.29
N ARG A 117 -3.71 -11.31 27.25
CA ARG A 117 -3.65 -12.13 28.45
C ARG A 117 -2.24 -11.91 28.97
N ASN A 118 -2.13 -11.15 30.05
CA ASN A 118 -0.88 -10.79 30.66
C ASN A 118 -0.21 -12.11 31.11
N ARG A 119 0.65 -12.68 30.27
CA ARG A 119 1.53 -13.80 30.64
C ARG A 119 2.62 -13.24 31.55
N ASN A 120 2.23 -12.84 32.75
CA ASN A 120 3.12 -12.79 33.89
C ASN A 120 3.09 -14.19 34.52
N GLY A 121 4.24 -14.88 34.50
CA GLY A 121 4.43 -16.25 34.98
C GLY A 121 4.69 -17.18 33.79
N THR A 122 5.85 -17.82 33.66
CA THR A 122 6.60 -18.55 34.69
C THR A 122 8.08 -18.71 34.29
N ARG A 123 8.94 -18.45 35.29
CA ARG A 123 10.22 -19.10 35.67
C ARG A 123 11.31 -19.35 34.63
#